data_AF-A0A2G7FUB3-F1
#
_entry.id   AF-A0A2G7FUB3-F1
#
_cell.length_a   1.000
_cell.length_b   1.000
_cell.length_c   1.000
_cell.angle_alpha   90.00
_cell.angle_beta   90.00
_cell.angle_gamma   90.00
#
_symmetry.space_group_name_H-M   'P 1'
#
loop_
_entity.id
_entity.type
_entity.pdbx_description
1 polymer ?
#
loop_
_entity_poly.entity_id
_entity_poly.type
_entity_poly.pdbx_seq_one_letter_code
_entity_poly.pdbx_strand_id
1 'polypeptide(L)'
;MALNKLDPDHWIELDRNYTLRIQQRQELYMRHGKSVLDYLPGSEHACRELMEMVVQFLCARYPHYFQLLNNQSILRNDIIGIETDLRLIHPLHVLLNNVTEDFAIMLRDPETGAYVLRAGIICSSLGWSLGLKLGKNIDGIHEPVPDYGEKLQFSMNRFFAKMPTDRLIQRGSWGIEIDQPIHMPPGDPIALHHETQNPDIALDRYHLRVDWQTLRRLPVSAAMVFSFKVLFTPVTQFQNEPCIPSLFLKNYREAKPNLLKHKNIWHTEATILPALELWEREQKEQGIIPEDWQPATLDDYPYYPGWEERWNANQSLKETHSSAALQSPDPLTVHQMSAESTDCKDTSSPKDEGHSHKRPLRSRILNNDISSHKSSNSSFDSTLSRGLDHIDHQSRSLLKYFSEKVAPAMGPFNTVFNGYRDLILPMTEQDETVKSFLATAASHISLKHCEWKPLASKYRMAAIRGLNQRSTAEYPNKLIDYSSLSTMVLLLVEQMIIVGTDFHILLRMMKSFIESQQCSDLAETEPLGTFLMQQIRKYS
;
A
#
# COMPACT_ATOMS: atom_id res chain seq x y z
N MET A 1 14.63 -21.31 0.72
CA MET A 1 13.87 -20.10 0.33
C MET A 1 14.78 -19.23 -0.50
N ALA A 2 14.57 -19.13 -1.81
CA ALA A 2 15.31 -18.19 -2.64
C ALA A 2 14.64 -16.81 -2.50
N LEU A 3 15.31 -15.90 -1.80
CA LEU A 3 14.95 -14.48 -1.80
C LEU A 3 15.79 -13.83 -2.89
N ASN A 4 15.14 -13.16 -3.83
CA ASN A 4 15.82 -12.43 -4.88
C ASN A 4 15.71 -10.93 -4.62
N LYS A 5 16.69 -10.17 -5.12
CA LYS A 5 16.57 -8.72 -5.16
C LYS A 5 15.39 -8.35 -6.07
N LEU A 6 14.57 -7.39 -5.64
CA LEU A 6 13.55 -6.79 -6.49
C LEU A 6 14.16 -5.62 -7.25
N ASP A 7 13.96 -5.58 -8.57
CA ASP A 7 14.19 -4.38 -9.34
C ASP A 7 13.12 -3.34 -8.96
N PRO A 8 13.50 -2.15 -8.45
CA PRO A 8 12.55 -1.11 -8.07
C PRO A 8 11.54 -0.74 -9.16
N ASP A 9 11.89 -0.85 -10.45
CA ASP A 9 11.00 -0.52 -11.57
C ASP A 9 9.84 -1.52 -11.74
N HIS A 10 9.94 -2.67 -11.07
CA HIS A 10 8.96 -3.76 -11.04
C HIS A 10 8.26 -3.88 -9.68
N TRP A 11 8.26 -2.82 -8.86
CA TRP A 11 7.65 -2.91 -7.53
C TRP A 11 6.14 -3.17 -7.56
N ILE A 12 5.41 -2.52 -8.46
CA ILE A 12 3.96 -2.66 -8.64
C ILE A 12 3.66 -2.80 -10.13
N GLU A 13 3.07 -3.92 -10.51
CA GLU A 13 2.90 -4.27 -11.92
C GLU A 13 1.43 -4.31 -12.29
N LEU A 14 1.07 -3.54 -13.33
CA LEU A 14 -0.26 -3.60 -13.92
C LEU A 14 -0.34 -4.80 -14.85
N ASP A 15 -1.48 -5.48 -14.83
CA ASP A 15 -1.75 -6.58 -15.75
C ASP A 15 -3.15 -6.41 -16.37
N ARG A 16 -3.44 -7.21 -17.40
CA ARG A 16 -4.71 -7.16 -18.15
C ARG A 16 -5.97 -7.34 -17.29
N ASN A 17 -5.86 -7.95 -16.13
CA ASN A 17 -6.95 -8.18 -15.20
C ASN A 17 -7.12 -7.03 -14.20
N TYR A 18 -6.37 -5.92 -14.31
CA TYR A 18 -6.41 -4.81 -13.36
C TYR A 18 -7.84 -4.41 -12.97
N THR A 19 -8.69 -4.07 -13.95
CA THR A 19 -10.07 -3.62 -13.70
C THR A 19 -10.90 -4.68 -12.98
N LEU A 20 -10.80 -5.95 -13.43
CA LEU A 20 -11.47 -7.07 -12.78
C LEU A 20 -11.00 -7.25 -11.32
N ARG A 21 -9.69 -7.16 -11.08
CA ARG A 21 -9.10 -7.32 -9.75
C ARG A 21 -9.51 -6.19 -8.81
N ILE A 22 -9.53 -4.93 -9.27
CA ILE A 22 -10.01 -3.82 -8.46
C ILE A 22 -11.47 -4.02 -8.06
N GLN A 23 -12.34 -4.41 -9.00
CA GLN A 23 -13.74 -4.69 -8.70
C GLN A 23 -13.89 -5.82 -7.67
N GLN A 24 -13.19 -6.94 -7.86
CA GLN A 24 -13.21 -8.07 -6.92
C GLN A 24 -12.77 -7.65 -5.51
N ARG A 25 -11.75 -6.80 -5.40
CA ARG A 25 -11.26 -6.29 -4.10
C ARG A 25 -12.30 -5.41 -3.41
N GLN A 26 -12.96 -4.53 -4.16
CA GLN A 26 -14.07 -3.71 -3.64
C GLN A 26 -15.22 -4.59 -3.13
N GLU A 27 -15.62 -5.61 -3.89
CA GLU A 27 -16.66 -6.57 -3.50
C GLU A 27 -16.29 -7.36 -2.24
N LEU A 28 -15.04 -7.81 -2.14
CA LEU A 28 -14.53 -8.48 -0.95
C LEU A 28 -14.58 -7.56 0.27
N TYR A 29 -14.15 -6.30 0.13
CA TYR A 29 -14.25 -5.34 1.23
C TYR A 29 -15.71 -5.08 1.65
N MET A 30 -16.64 -4.95 0.70
CA MET A 30 -18.06 -4.81 1.03
C MET A 30 -18.61 -6.01 1.80
N ARG A 31 -18.18 -7.23 1.46
CA ARG A 31 -18.66 -8.47 2.08
C ARG A 31 -18.02 -8.74 3.44
N HIS A 32 -16.74 -8.43 3.59
CA HIS A 32 -15.91 -8.91 4.69
C HIS A 32 -15.37 -7.80 5.61
N GLY A 33 -15.40 -6.54 5.16
CA GLY A 33 -15.04 -5.35 5.94
C GLY A 33 -13.67 -5.48 6.62
N LYS A 34 -13.66 -5.40 7.95
CA LYS A 34 -12.44 -5.44 8.77
C LYS A 34 -11.63 -6.73 8.65
N SER A 35 -12.22 -7.84 8.20
CA SER A 35 -11.43 -9.07 8.05
C SER A 35 -10.49 -9.05 6.84
N VAL A 36 -10.65 -8.09 5.91
CA VAL A 36 -9.77 -7.89 4.75
C VAL A 36 -9.08 -6.53 4.75
N LEU A 37 -9.62 -5.48 5.39
CA LEU A 37 -8.96 -4.18 5.53
C LEU A 37 -9.21 -3.61 6.93
N ASP A 38 -8.16 -3.48 7.72
CA ASP A 38 -8.23 -2.89 9.06
C ASP A 38 -6.87 -2.33 9.47
N TYR A 39 -6.89 -1.48 10.49
CA TYR A 39 -5.72 -0.78 11.01
C TYR A 39 -5.90 -0.45 12.49
N LEU A 40 -4.83 -0.58 13.25
CA LEU A 40 -4.77 -0.28 14.68
C LEU A 40 -4.24 1.14 14.90
N PRO A 41 -4.59 1.80 16.02
CA PRO A 41 -4.03 3.11 16.38
C PRO A 41 -2.50 3.13 16.32
N GLY A 42 -1.91 4.26 15.93
CA GLY A 42 -0.45 4.42 15.78
C GLY A 42 0.11 3.91 14.44
N SER A 43 -0.73 3.40 13.54
CA SER A 43 -0.33 2.96 12.19
C SER A 43 -0.58 3.99 11.09
N GLU A 44 -1.15 5.15 11.41
CA GLU A 44 -1.67 6.15 10.49
C GLU A 44 -0.55 6.68 9.56
N HIS A 45 0.60 6.99 10.13
CA HIS A 45 1.75 7.49 9.37
C HIS A 45 2.34 6.44 8.42
N ALA A 46 2.43 5.18 8.84
CA ALA A 46 2.93 4.10 7.98
C ALA A 46 1.95 3.80 6.84
N CYS A 47 0.65 3.85 7.11
CA CYS A 47 -0.38 3.72 6.08
C CYS A 47 -0.30 4.87 5.07
N ARG A 48 -0.15 6.11 5.55
CA ARG A 48 0.00 7.31 4.72
C ARG A 48 1.25 7.21 3.85
N GLU A 49 2.38 6.91 4.47
CA GLU A 49 3.67 6.77 3.79
C GLU A 49 3.59 5.72 2.67
N LEU A 50 3.05 4.53 2.96
CA LEU A 50 2.88 3.49 1.95
C LEU A 50 2.02 3.98 0.79
N MET A 51 0.86 4.60 1.06
CA MET A 51 -0.01 5.11 0.01
C MET A 51 0.71 6.14 -0.87
N GLU A 52 1.42 7.10 -0.27
CA GLU A 52 2.12 8.13 -1.02
C GLU A 52 3.25 7.54 -1.88
N MET A 53 4.00 6.56 -1.36
CA MET A 53 4.99 5.81 -2.15
C MET A 53 4.39 5.11 -3.34
N VAL A 54 3.27 4.41 -3.15
CA VAL A 54 2.60 3.65 -4.20
C VAL A 54 2.05 4.60 -5.26
N VAL A 55 1.41 5.69 -4.85
CA VAL A 55 0.85 6.69 -5.76
C VAL A 55 1.94 7.36 -6.59
N GLN A 56 3.05 7.77 -5.96
CA GLN A 56 4.19 8.32 -6.68
C GLN A 56 4.79 7.31 -7.67
N PHE A 57 4.94 6.06 -7.24
CA PHE A 57 5.44 4.99 -8.10
C PHE A 57 4.52 4.80 -9.33
N LEU A 58 3.21 4.71 -9.13
CA LEU A 58 2.25 4.55 -10.22
C LEU A 58 2.28 5.73 -11.19
N CYS A 59 2.33 6.97 -10.69
CA CYS A 59 2.39 8.16 -11.55
C CYS A 59 3.71 8.25 -12.33
N ALA A 60 4.83 7.80 -11.74
CA ALA A 60 6.13 7.79 -12.41
C ALA A 60 6.26 6.65 -13.42
N ARG A 61 5.79 5.45 -13.06
CA ARG A 61 5.93 4.23 -13.88
C ARG A 61 4.88 4.15 -14.99
N TYR A 62 3.67 4.64 -14.72
CA TYR A 62 2.51 4.56 -15.62
C TYR A 62 1.82 5.93 -15.79
N PRO A 63 2.53 6.96 -16.27
CA PRO A 63 2.01 8.34 -16.34
C PRO A 63 0.81 8.53 -17.27
N HIS A 64 0.59 7.59 -18.19
CA HIS A 64 -0.59 7.57 -19.08
C HIS A 64 -1.87 7.10 -18.39
N TYR A 65 -1.74 6.44 -17.23
CA TYR A 65 -2.87 5.87 -16.49
C TYR A 65 -3.10 6.54 -15.15
N PHE A 66 -2.04 7.05 -14.51
CA PHE A 66 -2.10 7.63 -13.18
C PHE A 66 -1.46 9.01 -13.15
N GLN A 67 -2.20 9.98 -12.60
CA GLN A 67 -1.77 11.37 -12.53
C GLN A 67 -2.13 11.98 -11.19
N LEU A 68 -1.25 12.84 -10.69
CA LEU A 68 -1.49 13.67 -9.52
C LEU A 68 -1.93 15.08 -9.97
N LEU A 69 -3.14 15.46 -9.61
CA LEU A 69 -3.76 16.75 -9.94
C LEU A 69 -3.87 17.64 -8.70
N ASN A 70 -4.20 18.91 -8.94
CA ASN A 70 -4.52 19.91 -7.92
C ASN A 70 -3.47 19.96 -6.79
N ASN A 71 -2.25 20.33 -7.15
CA ASN A 71 -1.08 20.35 -6.26
C ASN A 71 -0.85 19.00 -5.53
N GLN A 72 -1.01 17.89 -6.26
CA GLN A 72 -0.77 16.52 -5.77
C GLN A 72 -1.75 16.01 -4.70
N SER A 73 -2.92 16.65 -4.58
CA SER A 73 -3.96 16.24 -3.63
C SER A 73 -4.99 15.26 -4.22
N ILE A 74 -5.13 15.22 -5.54
CA ILE A 74 -6.09 14.35 -6.24
C ILE A 74 -5.31 13.33 -7.07
N LEU A 75 -5.58 12.04 -6.85
CA LEU A 75 -5.13 10.98 -7.74
C LEU A 75 -6.20 10.73 -8.80
N ARG A 76 -5.85 10.92 -10.08
CA ARG A 76 -6.63 10.45 -11.22
C ARG A 76 -6.12 9.09 -11.66
N ASN A 77 -7.06 8.16 -11.88
CA ASN A 77 -6.84 6.83 -12.41
C ASN A 77 -7.70 6.65 -13.67
N ASP A 78 -7.08 6.79 -14.84
CA ASP A 78 -7.76 6.77 -16.14
C ASP A 78 -8.19 5.36 -16.57
N ILE A 79 -7.65 4.29 -15.98
CA ILE A 79 -8.01 2.91 -16.33
C ILE A 79 -9.47 2.62 -15.94
N ILE A 80 -9.91 3.16 -14.81
CA ILE A 80 -11.27 2.97 -14.26
C ILE A 80 -12.06 4.29 -14.18
N GLY A 81 -11.48 5.40 -14.64
CA GLY A 81 -12.14 6.70 -14.76
C GLY A 81 -12.51 7.35 -13.42
N ILE A 82 -11.68 7.17 -12.38
CA ILE A 82 -11.95 7.73 -11.04
C ILE A 82 -10.93 8.79 -10.63
N GLU A 83 -11.39 9.76 -9.84
CA GLU A 83 -10.55 10.70 -9.12
C GLU A 83 -10.74 10.53 -7.62
N THR A 84 -9.64 10.49 -6.87
CA THR A 84 -9.65 10.27 -5.41
C THR A 84 -8.95 11.44 -4.73
N ASP A 85 -9.65 12.15 -3.85
CA ASP A 85 -9.02 13.16 -2.97
C ASP A 85 -8.27 12.45 -1.84
N LEU A 86 -6.95 12.48 -1.93
CA LEU A 86 -6.05 11.76 -1.03
C LEU A 86 -6.05 12.33 0.39
N ARG A 87 -6.61 13.54 0.61
CA ARG A 87 -6.75 14.16 1.94
C ARG A 87 -7.94 13.59 2.70
N LEU A 88 -9.01 13.27 1.97
CA LEU A 88 -10.30 12.88 2.55
C LEU A 88 -10.42 11.37 2.74
N ILE A 89 -9.75 10.60 1.88
CA ILE A 89 -9.84 9.14 1.91
C ILE A 89 -8.70 8.55 2.73
N HIS A 90 -9.02 7.58 3.58
CA HIS A 90 -8.02 6.85 4.36
C HIS A 90 -7.00 6.17 3.44
N PRO A 91 -5.68 6.19 3.73
CA PRO A 91 -4.64 5.68 2.84
C PRO A 91 -4.87 4.26 2.32
N LEU A 92 -5.30 3.34 3.19
CA LEU A 92 -5.55 1.95 2.78
C LEU A 92 -6.76 1.81 1.85
N HIS A 93 -7.74 2.71 1.94
CA HIS A 93 -8.86 2.74 1.01
C HIS A 93 -8.46 3.32 -0.35
N VAL A 94 -7.49 4.24 -0.41
CA VAL A 94 -6.90 4.65 -1.70
C VAL A 94 -6.24 3.44 -2.37
N LEU A 95 -5.45 2.66 -1.61
CA LEU A 95 -4.79 1.44 -2.10
C LEU A 95 -5.80 0.36 -2.54
N LEU A 96 -6.87 0.14 -1.77
CA LEU A 96 -7.97 -0.78 -2.13
C LEU A 96 -8.52 -0.53 -3.53
N ASN A 97 -8.73 0.74 -3.85
CA ASN A 97 -9.44 1.16 -5.05
C ASN A 97 -8.55 1.39 -6.27
N ASN A 98 -7.23 1.40 -6.11
CA ASN A 98 -6.29 1.76 -7.19
C ASN A 98 -5.17 0.74 -7.41
N VAL A 99 -4.99 -0.24 -6.53
CA VAL A 99 -3.84 -1.14 -6.54
C VAL A 99 -4.30 -2.58 -6.35
N THR A 100 -3.74 -3.50 -7.13
CA THR A 100 -4.15 -4.91 -7.12
C THR A 100 -3.49 -5.74 -6.02
N GLU A 101 -2.37 -5.25 -5.51
CA GLU A 101 -1.54 -5.85 -4.50
C GLU A 101 -2.19 -5.77 -3.12
N ASP A 102 -2.06 -6.85 -2.37
CA ASP A 102 -2.30 -6.86 -0.94
C ASP A 102 -1.11 -6.26 -0.19
N PHE A 103 -1.35 -5.63 0.96
CA PHE A 103 -0.33 -5.01 1.79
C PHE A 103 -0.55 -5.35 3.27
N ALA A 104 0.49 -5.87 3.93
CA ALA A 104 0.59 -6.03 5.37
C ALA A 104 1.67 -5.08 5.92
N ILE A 105 1.29 -4.21 6.86
CA ILE A 105 2.16 -3.20 7.45
C ILE A 105 2.50 -3.61 8.87
N MET A 106 3.78 -3.92 9.08
CA MET A 106 4.30 -4.30 10.39
C MET A 106 5.14 -3.19 10.99
N LEU A 107 4.82 -2.82 12.22
CA LEU A 107 5.57 -1.81 12.98
C LEU A 107 6.38 -2.48 14.08
N ARG A 108 7.55 -1.92 14.37
CA ARG A 108 8.38 -2.37 15.47
C ARG A 108 7.79 -1.86 16.78
N ASP A 109 7.42 -2.80 17.64
CA ASP A 109 7.00 -2.54 19.00
C ASP A 109 8.18 -1.92 19.79
N PRO A 110 7.99 -0.76 20.45
CA PRO A 110 9.07 -0.06 21.11
C PRO A 110 9.56 -0.75 22.38
N GLU A 111 8.68 -1.50 23.07
CA GLU A 111 8.98 -2.15 24.34
C GLU A 111 9.70 -3.49 24.13
N THR A 112 9.14 -4.32 23.26
CA THR A 112 9.63 -5.69 23.00
C THR A 112 10.62 -5.75 21.84
N GLY A 113 10.59 -4.76 20.95
CA GLY A 113 11.38 -4.75 19.72
C GLY A 113 10.88 -5.70 18.62
N ALA A 114 9.77 -6.41 18.86
CA ALA A 114 9.16 -7.31 17.89
C ALA A 114 8.41 -6.55 16.80
N TYR A 115 8.31 -7.11 15.59
CA TYR A 115 7.45 -6.54 14.55
C TYR A 115 6.04 -7.09 14.66
N VAL A 116 5.06 -6.19 14.74
CA VAL A 116 3.63 -6.49 14.94
C VAL A 116 2.86 -6.02 13.71
N LEU A 117 1.95 -6.86 13.20
CA LEU A 117 1.03 -6.47 12.12
C LEU A 117 0.00 -5.48 12.63
N ARG A 118 0.16 -4.20 12.27
CA ARG A 118 -0.68 -3.11 12.80
C ARG A 118 -1.71 -2.63 11.80
N ALA A 119 -1.51 -2.85 10.51
CA ALA A 119 -2.46 -2.43 9.49
C ALA A 119 -2.31 -3.26 8.22
N GLY A 120 -3.34 -3.30 7.38
CA GLY A 120 -3.23 -3.92 6.08
C GLY A 120 -4.50 -3.93 5.24
N ILE A 121 -4.32 -4.37 4.00
CA ILE A 121 -5.35 -4.72 3.04
C ILE A 121 -4.98 -6.06 2.43
N ILE A 122 -5.74 -7.10 2.76
CA ILE A 122 -5.52 -8.50 2.36
C ILE A 122 -6.80 -9.03 1.73
N CYS A 123 -6.90 -8.97 0.41
CA CYS A 123 -8.03 -9.47 -0.37
C CYS A 123 -7.74 -10.81 -1.05
N SER A 124 -6.50 -11.31 -0.97
CA SER A 124 -6.01 -12.42 -1.77
C SER A 124 -5.47 -13.56 -0.89
N SER A 125 -6.14 -13.89 0.23
CA SER A 125 -5.69 -14.90 1.20
C SER A 125 -6.46 -16.23 1.11
N LEU A 126 -5.75 -17.36 1.25
CA LEU A 126 -6.34 -18.70 1.35
C LEU A 126 -6.08 -19.31 2.73
N GLY A 127 -7.12 -19.78 3.40
CA GLY A 127 -7.05 -20.43 4.71
C GLY A 127 -6.77 -19.48 5.88
N TRP A 128 -6.74 -18.16 5.65
CA TRP A 128 -6.58 -17.14 6.69
C TRP A 128 -7.14 -15.78 6.23
N SER A 129 -7.23 -14.81 7.14
CA SER A 129 -7.67 -13.44 6.86
C SER A 129 -6.89 -12.43 7.70
N LEU A 130 -6.93 -11.14 7.32
CA LEU A 130 -6.27 -10.07 8.07
C LEU A 130 -6.78 -10.03 9.52
N GLY A 131 -8.10 -10.15 9.72
CA GLY A 131 -8.71 -10.12 11.05
C GLY A 131 -8.18 -11.19 12.02
N LEU A 132 -7.70 -12.32 11.52
CA LEU A 132 -7.11 -13.40 12.35
C LEU A 132 -5.64 -13.14 12.72
N LYS A 133 -4.98 -12.22 12.02
CA LYS A 133 -3.54 -11.96 12.11
C LYS A 133 -3.21 -10.58 12.66
N LEU A 134 -4.12 -9.61 12.56
CA LEU A 134 -3.94 -8.25 13.06
C LEU A 134 -3.59 -8.27 14.57
N GLY A 135 -2.62 -7.44 14.96
CA GLY A 135 -2.13 -7.35 16.34
C GLY A 135 -1.13 -8.45 16.74
N LYS A 136 -0.91 -9.47 15.92
CA LYS A 136 0.10 -10.50 16.19
C LYS A 136 1.48 -10.06 15.74
N ASN A 137 2.50 -10.50 16.47
CA ASN A 137 3.88 -10.37 16.02
C ASN A 137 4.20 -11.39 14.91
N ILE A 138 5.38 -11.26 14.30
CA ILE A 138 5.77 -12.13 13.19
C ILE A 138 5.73 -13.63 13.55
N ASP A 139 6.05 -13.97 14.80
CA ASP A 139 6.02 -15.36 15.29
C ASP A 139 4.59 -15.88 15.42
N GLY A 140 3.69 -15.11 16.04
CA GLY A 140 2.28 -15.46 16.16
C GLY A 140 1.53 -15.51 14.83
N ILE A 141 2.00 -14.79 13.81
CA ILE A 141 1.47 -14.89 12.44
C ILE A 141 1.84 -16.24 11.83
N HIS A 142 3.07 -16.70 12.04
CA HIS A 142 3.64 -17.88 11.37
C HIS A 142 3.61 -19.15 12.23
N GLU A 143 3.06 -19.12 13.44
CA GLU A 143 2.89 -20.29 14.30
C GLU A 143 2.32 -21.54 13.58
N PRO A 144 1.32 -21.42 12.67
CA PRO A 144 0.78 -22.58 11.96
C PRO A 144 1.70 -23.17 10.87
N VAL A 145 2.83 -22.52 10.56
CA VAL A 145 3.75 -22.94 9.49
C VAL A 145 4.65 -24.08 10.00
N PRO A 146 4.68 -25.24 9.33
CA PRO A 146 5.55 -26.35 9.73
C PRO A 146 7.03 -25.96 9.83
N ASP A 147 7.71 -26.51 10.84
CA ASP A 147 9.13 -26.25 11.16
C ASP A 147 9.47 -24.76 11.44
N TYR A 148 8.48 -23.86 11.62
CA TYR A 148 8.72 -22.43 11.80
C TYR A 148 9.63 -22.11 12.99
N GLY A 149 9.22 -22.54 14.19
CA GLY A 149 9.95 -22.25 15.43
C GLY A 149 11.38 -22.77 15.39
N GLU A 150 11.56 -23.98 14.89
CA GLU A 150 12.85 -24.68 14.89
C GLU A 150 13.81 -24.15 13.82
N LYS A 151 13.32 -23.74 12.63
CA LYS A 151 14.19 -23.46 11.47
C LYS A 151 14.14 -22.04 10.96
N LEU A 152 13.01 -21.34 11.10
CA LEU A 152 12.78 -20.06 10.43
C LEU A 152 12.78 -18.88 11.41
N GLN A 153 12.20 -19.05 12.59
CA GLN A 153 11.92 -17.99 13.56
C GLN A 153 13.11 -17.06 13.80
N PHE A 154 14.26 -17.62 14.21
CA PHE A 154 15.44 -16.81 14.52
C PHE A 154 15.96 -16.03 13.30
N SER A 155 16.04 -16.70 12.14
CA SER A 155 16.56 -16.08 10.92
C SER A 155 15.66 -14.96 10.41
N MET A 156 14.33 -15.13 10.49
CA MET A 156 13.37 -14.16 10.01
C MET A 156 13.27 -12.94 10.92
N ASN A 157 13.25 -13.14 12.25
CA ASN A 157 13.31 -12.03 13.21
C ASN A 157 14.58 -11.18 13.00
N ARG A 158 15.73 -11.83 12.82
CA ARG A 158 16.99 -11.14 12.51
C ARG A 158 16.92 -10.39 11.18
N PHE A 159 16.29 -10.98 10.17
CA PHE A 159 16.12 -10.35 8.85
C PHE A 159 15.26 -9.08 8.95
N PHE A 160 14.09 -9.17 9.58
CA PHE A 160 13.20 -8.02 9.81
C PHE A 160 13.88 -6.90 10.60
N ALA A 161 14.69 -7.24 11.61
CA ALA A 161 15.42 -6.24 12.39
C ALA A 161 16.49 -5.51 11.57
N LYS A 162 17.18 -6.19 10.65
CA LYS A 162 18.36 -5.65 9.92
C LYS A 162 18.08 -5.14 8.51
N MET A 163 16.91 -5.40 7.94
CA MET A 163 16.60 -5.04 6.55
C MET A 163 16.72 -3.51 6.32
N PRO A 164 17.56 -3.04 5.40
CA PRO A 164 17.68 -1.60 5.12
C PRO A 164 16.52 -1.11 4.25
N THR A 165 16.39 0.21 4.12
CA THR A 165 15.30 0.88 3.39
C THR A 165 15.48 0.87 1.86
N ASP A 166 16.71 0.63 1.38
CA ASP A 166 17.11 0.68 -0.03
C ASP A 166 17.18 -0.71 -0.70
N ARG A 167 16.97 -1.80 0.05
CA ARG A 167 17.01 -3.17 -0.49
C ARG A 167 15.64 -3.82 -0.43
N LEU A 168 14.93 -3.78 -1.54
CA LEU A 168 13.69 -4.51 -1.74
C LEU A 168 14.01 -5.95 -2.14
N ILE A 169 13.22 -6.89 -1.65
CA ILE A 169 13.34 -8.30 -2.01
C ILE A 169 12.00 -8.84 -2.49
N GLN A 170 12.06 -9.92 -3.27
CA GLN A 170 10.91 -10.60 -3.81
C GLN A 170 11.07 -12.13 -3.76
N ARG A 171 9.93 -12.83 -3.80
CA ARG A 171 9.84 -14.28 -3.98
C ARG A 171 8.45 -14.68 -4.47
N GLY A 172 8.33 -15.82 -5.14
CA GLY A 172 7.04 -16.46 -5.40
C GLY A 172 6.72 -17.52 -4.34
N SER A 173 5.60 -17.39 -3.64
CA SER A 173 4.99 -18.52 -2.94
C SER A 173 3.95 -19.14 -3.85
N TRP A 174 3.94 -20.46 -3.98
CA TRP A 174 3.08 -21.12 -4.96
C TRP A 174 2.27 -22.28 -4.36
N GLY A 175 1.18 -22.61 -5.06
CA GLY A 175 0.35 -23.81 -4.92
C GLY A 175 -0.41 -24.07 -6.22
N ILE A 176 -0.97 -25.26 -6.41
CA ILE A 176 -1.92 -25.53 -7.51
C ILE A 176 -3.32 -25.49 -6.91
N GLU A 177 -4.23 -24.78 -7.58
CA GLU A 177 -5.61 -24.60 -7.15
C GLU A 177 -6.59 -24.89 -8.28
N ILE A 178 -7.81 -25.25 -7.91
CA ILE A 178 -8.93 -25.37 -8.84
C ILE A 178 -9.51 -23.97 -9.06
N ASP A 179 -9.74 -23.62 -10.33
CA ASP A 179 -10.13 -22.29 -10.80
C ASP A 179 -9.15 -21.20 -10.33
N GLN A 180 -9.66 -20.02 -9.97
CA GLN A 180 -8.84 -18.87 -9.57
C GLN A 180 -9.36 -18.20 -8.28
N PRO A 181 -9.49 -18.95 -7.17
CA PRO A 181 -9.99 -18.40 -5.92
C PRO A 181 -9.00 -17.36 -5.37
N ILE A 182 -9.48 -16.13 -5.17
CA ILE A 182 -8.67 -15.04 -4.61
C ILE A 182 -8.69 -15.05 -3.09
N HIS A 183 -9.87 -15.22 -2.48
CA HIS A 183 -10.09 -15.16 -1.04
C HIS A 183 -10.87 -16.39 -0.59
N MET A 184 -10.30 -17.16 0.34
CA MET A 184 -10.97 -18.27 1.01
C MET A 184 -10.66 -18.20 2.51
N PRO A 185 -11.46 -17.45 3.30
CA PRO A 185 -11.27 -17.41 4.75
C PRO A 185 -11.56 -18.79 5.39
N PRO A 186 -11.15 -19.03 6.64
CA PRO A 186 -11.50 -20.28 7.33
C PRO A 186 -13.01 -20.53 7.36
N GLY A 187 -13.42 -21.74 6.98
CA GLY A 187 -14.83 -22.13 6.89
C GLY A 187 -15.53 -21.75 5.58
N ASP A 188 -14.81 -21.22 4.59
CA ASP A 188 -15.37 -20.96 3.26
C ASP A 188 -15.83 -22.29 2.60
N PRO A 189 -17.02 -22.34 1.99
CA PRO A 189 -17.52 -23.55 1.32
C PRO A 189 -16.58 -24.08 0.22
N ILE A 190 -15.83 -23.21 -0.45
CA ILE A 190 -14.87 -23.64 -1.48
C ILE A 190 -13.76 -24.48 -0.84
N ALA A 191 -13.36 -24.18 0.40
CA ALA A 191 -12.33 -24.93 1.11
C ALA A 191 -12.76 -26.38 1.41
N LEU A 192 -14.05 -26.70 1.43
CA LEU A 192 -14.54 -28.08 1.57
C LEU A 192 -14.13 -28.96 0.38
N HIS A 193 -13.98 -28.37 -0.81
CA HIS A 193 -13.48 -29.11 -1.98
C HIS A 193 -12.03 -29.55 -1.81
N HIS A 194 -11.29 -29.01 -0.85
CA HIS A 194 -9.93 -29.40 -0.56
C HIS A 194 -9.84 -30.66 0.33
N GLU A 195 -10.95 -31.10 0.90
CA GLU A 195 -11.01 -32.30 1.76
C GLU A 195 -11.08 -33.60 0.95
N THR A 196 -11.33 -33.53 -0.36
CA THR A 196 -11.44 -34.68 -1.25
C THR A 196 -10.68 -34.47 -2.56
N GLN A 197 -10.12 -35.54 -3.12
CA GLN A 197 -9.64 -35.54 -4.50
C GLN A 197 -10.78 -35.91 -5.45
N ASN A 198 -10.94 -35.15 -6.54
CA ASN A 198 -11.92 -35.45 -7.58
C ASN A 198 -11.24 -35.48 -8.96
N PRO A 199 -10.97 -36.69 -9.52
CA PRO A 199 -10.30 -36.83 -10.81
C PRO A 199 -11.18 -36.43 -12.01
N ASP A 200 -12.49 -36.25 -11.81
CA ASP A 200 -13.42 -35.88 -12.89
C ASP A 200 -13.37 -34.37 -13.21
N ILE A 201 -12.64 -33.57 -12.42
CA ILE A 201 -12.45 -32.15 -12.69
C ILE A 201 -11.51 -32.01 -13.90
N ALA A 202 -11.97 -31.30 -14.93
CA ALA A 202 -11.20 -31.04 -16.13
C ALA A 202 -9.87 -30.33 -15.83
N LEU A 203 -8.80 -30.77 -16.50
CA LEU A 203 -7.43 -30.30 -16.27
C LEU A 203 -7.25 -28.80 -16.51
N ASP A 204 -8.04 -28.21 -17.41
CA ASP A 204 -8.01 -26.78 -17.75
C ASP A 204 -8.55 -25.86 -16.63
N ARG A 205 -9.24 -26.43 -15.64
CA ARG A 205 -9.64 -25.69 -14.44
C ARG A 205 -8.51 -25.53 -13.44
N TYR A 206 -7.44 -26.32 -13.52
CA TYR A 206 -6.35 -26.23 -12.57
C TYR A 206 -5.38 -25.11 -12.96
N HIS A 207 -5.00 -24.30 -11.97
CA HIS A 207 -4.09 -23.18 -12.15
C HIS A 207 -2.95 -23.27 -11.14
N LEU A 208 -1.73 -23.02 -11.60
CA LEU A 208 -0.65 -22.60 -10.72
C LEU A 208 -1.01 -21.23 -10.17
N ARG A 209 -1.27 -21.17 -8.86
CA ARG A 209 -1.40 -19.93 -8.12
C ARG A 209 -0.02 -19.53 -7.60
N VAL A 210 0.41 -18.32 -7.93
CA VAL A 210 1.61 -17.70 -7.36
C VAL A 210 1.21 -16.43 -6.63
N ASP A 211 1.47 -16.40 -5.33
CA ASP A 211 1.51 -15.16 -4.55
C ASP A 211 2.92 -14.57 -4.74
N TRP A 212 3.04 -13.60 -5.65
CA TRP A 212 4.27 -12.88 -5.87
C TRP A 212 4.47 -11.87 -4.75
N GLN A 213 5.40 -12.17 -3.85
CA GLN A 213 5.59 -11.48 -2.58
C GLN A 213 6.76 -10.52 -2.67
N THR A 214 6.57 -9.29 -2.20
CA THR A 214 7.66 -8.34 -1.96
C THR A 214 7.75 -7.99 -0.49
N LEU A 215 8.95 -7.63 -0.04
CA LEU A 215 9.18 -7.07 1.28
C LEU A 215 10.04 -5.83 1.14
N ARG A 216 9.68 -4.77 1.87
CA ARG A 216 10.49 -3.54 1.98
C ARG A 216 10.37 -2.90 3.35
N ARG A 217 11.38 -2.14 3.74
CA ARG A 217 11.29 -1.20 4.86
C ARG A 217 10.97 0.19 4.32
N LEU A 218 9.99 0.88 4.92
CA LEU A 218 9.66 2.25 4.56
C LEU A 218 10.68 3.24 5.16
N PRO A 219 11.11 4.27 4.41
CA PRO A 219 12.17 5.18 4.84
C PRO A 219 11.83 6.12 6.00
N VAL A 220 10.55 6.44 6.25
CA VAL A 220 10.11 7.37 7.30
C VAL A 220 9.67 6.65 8.55
N SER A 221 8.68 5.80 8.43
CA SER A 221 8.08 5.09 9.56
C SER A 221 8.93 3.91 10.02
N ALA A 222 9.92 3.49 9.22
CA ALA A 222 10.64 2.23 9.37
C ALA A 222 9.72 0.99 9.39
N ALA A 223 8.47 1.13 8.95
CA ALA A 223 7.54 0.01 8.86
C ALA A 223 8.04 -1.03 7.85
N MET A 224 7.82 -2.30 8.17
CA MET A 224 8.05 -3.40 7.25
C MET A 224 6.77 -3.66 6.48
N VAL A 225 6.81 -3.47 5.16
CA VAL A 225 5.67 -3.71 4.28
C VAL A 225 5.91 -4.98 3.51
N PHE A 226 5.11 -5.98 3.81
CA PHE A 226 4.96 -7.19 3.01
C PHE A 226 3.81 -6.97 2.03
N SER A 227 4.08 -7.03 0.74
CA SER A 227 3.03 -6.96 -0.28
C SER A 227 2.98 -8.24 -1.08
N PHE A 228 1.83 -8.55 -1.67
CA PHE A 228 1.77 -9.63 -2.64
C PHE A 228 0.67 -9.45 -3.66
N LYS A 229 0.93 -9.96 -4.86
CA LYS A 229 -0.02 -10.04 -5.97
C LYS A 229 -0.26 -11.50 -6.30
N VAL A 230 -1.52 -11.88 -6.44
CA VAL A 230 -1.87 -13.24 -6.87
C VAL A 230 -1.90 -13.33 -8.39
N LEU A 231 -1.19 -14.32 -8.93
CA LEU A 231 -1.12 -14.66 -10.35
C LEU A 231 -1.62 -16.08 -10.55
N PHE A 232 -2.31 -16.32 -11.67
CA PHE A 232 -2.82 -17.63 -12.04
C PHE A 232 -2.34 -18.00 -13.44
N THR A 233 -1.69 -19.15 -13.55
CA THR A 233 -1.24 -19.73 -14.83
C THR A 233 -1.91 -21.09 -15.00
N PRO A 234 -2.67 -21.33 -16.09
CA PRO A 234 -3.25 -22.65 -16.37
C PRO A 234 -2.16 -23.73 -16.38
N VAL A 235 -2.37 -24.83 -15.65
CA VAL A 235 -1.36 -25.90 -15.56
C VAL A 235 -1.13 -26.60 -16.90
N THR A 236 -2.11 -26.54 -17.80
CA THR A 236 -2.00 -27.05 -19.18
C THR A 236 -0.87 -26.40 -19.97
N GLN A 237 -0.41 -25.21 -19.57
CA GLN A 237 0.76 -24.57 -20.19
C GLN A 237 2.05 -25.34 -19.95
N PHE A 238 2.16 -26.11 -18.85
CA PHE A 238 3.38 -26.82 -18.46
C PHE A 238 3.81 -27.88 -19.46
N GLN A 239 2.87 -28.45 -20.21
CA GLN A 239 3.17 -29.41 -21.29
C GLN A 239 4.25 -28.87 -22.24
N ASN A 240 4.17 -27.56 -22.53
CA ASN A 240 5.04 -26.88 -23.47
C ASN A 240 6.09 -25.98 -22.78
N GLU A 241 6.34 -26.17 -21.48
CA GLU A 241 7.40 -25.48 -20.73
C GLU A 241 8.49 -26.48 -20.39
N PRO A 242 9.66 -26.42 -21.06
CA PRO A 242 10.75 -27.36 -20.83
C PRO A 242 11.12 -27.45 -19.36
N CYS A 243 11.35 -28.67 -18.87
CA CYS A 243 11.76 -29.00 -17.49
C CYS A 243 10.70 -28.75 -16.40
N ILE A 244 9.66 -27.95 -16.66
CA ILE A 244 8.66 -27.59 -15.64
C ILE A 244 7.90 -28.81 -15.11
N PRO A 245 7.36 -29.73 -15.93
CA PRO A 245 6.68 -30.93 -15.41
C PRO A 245 7.54 -31.73 -14.43
N SER A 246 8.80 -31.97 -14.80
CA SER A 246 9.79 -32.69 -13.99
C SER A 246 10.12 -32.00 -12.67
N LEU A 247 10.23 -30.66 -12.65
CA LEU A 247 10.44 -29.88 -11.42
C LEU A 247 9.25 -29.98 -10.47
N PHE A 248 8.02 -29.92 -10.99
CA PHE A 248 6.82 -30.09 -10.17
C PHE A 248 6.70 -31.53 -9.65
N LEU A 249 6.99 -32.55 -10.46
CA LEU A 249 7.01 -33.95 -10.01
C LEU A 249 7.97 -34.16 -8.85
N LYS A 250 9.19 -33.61 -8.95
CA LYS A 250 10.16 -33.64 -7.86
C LYS A 250 9.59 -33.01 -6.59
N ASN A 251 8.98 -31.83 -6.70
CA ASN A 251 8.38 -31.15 -5.55
C ASN A 251 7.25 -31.95 -4.91
N TYR A 252 6.33 -32.53 -5.69
CA TYR A 252 5.23 -33.34 -5.15
C TYR A 252 5.75 -34.62 -4.46
N ARG A 253 6.72 -35.31 -5.07
CA ARG A 253 7.22 -36.60 -4.56
C ARG A 253 8.16 -36.46 -3.37
N GLU A 254 8.94 -35.38 -3.30
CA GLU A 254 9.99 -35.22 -2.28
C GLU A 254 9.61 -34.24 -1.15
N ALA A 255 8.54 -33.47 -1.29
CA ALA A 255 8.10 -32.57 -0.23
C ALA A 255 7.63 -33.35 1.01
N LYS A 256 7.89 -32.77 2.19
CA LYS A 256 7.43 -33.35 3.45
C LYS A 256 5.89 -33.39 3.51
N PRO A 257 5.26 -34.47 4.00
CA PRO A 257 3.79 -34.57 4.07
C PRO A 257 3.11 -33.43 4.84
N ASN A 258 3.71 -32.97 5.94
CA ASN A 258 3.16 -31.85 6.72
C ASN A 258 3.21 -30.51 5.95
N LEU A 259 4.20 -30.32 5.09
CA LEU A 259 4.30 -29.14 4.23
C LEU A 259 3.28 -29.18 3.10
N LEU A 260 3.07 -30.34 2.48
CA LEU A 260 2.02 -30.55 1.46
C LEU A 260 0.64 -30.29 2.06
N LYS A 261 0.38 -30.81 3.27
CA LYS A 261 -0.87 -30.55 4.01
C LYS A 261 -1.05 -29.07 4.32
N HIS A 262 0.00 -28.37 4.78
CA HIS A 262 -0.07 -26.93 5.05
C HIS A 262 -0.28 -26.09 3.79
N LYS A 263 0.37 -26.46 2.68
CA LYS A 263 0.18 -25.82 1.38
C LYS A 263 -1.16 -26.14 0.74
N ASN A 264 -1.87 -27.13 1.27
CA ASN A 264 -3.20 -27.51 0.86
C ASN A 264 -3.27 -27.78 -0.66
N ILE A 265 -2.37 -28.63 -1.18
CA ILE A 265 -2.34 -29.00 -2.60
C ILE A 265 -2.71 -30.48 -2.85
N TRP A 266 -2.93 -31.24 -1.77
CA TRP A 266 -3.25 -32.67 -1.83
C TRP A 266 -4.51 -32.95 -2.66
N HIS A 267 -5.52 -32.07 -2.61
CA HIS A 267 -6.77 -32.23 -3.37
C HIS A 267 -6.57 -32.22 -4.90
N THR A 268 -5.41 -31.77 -5.37
CA THR A 268 -5.09 -31.69 -6.81
C THR A 268 -4.33 -32.90 -7.34
N GLU A 269 -3.72 -33.72 -6.47
CA GLU A 269 -2.74 -34.74 -6.88
C GLU A 269 -3.30 -35.79 -7.85
N ALA A 270 -4.54 -36.23 -7.65
CA ALA A 270 -5.18 -37.27 -8.47
C ALA A 270 -5.27 -36.89 -9.96
N THR A 271 -5.34 -35.60 -10.26
CA THR A 271 -5.44 -35.08 -11.63
C THR A 271 -4.08 -34.57 -12.13
N ILE A 272 -3.34 -33.89 -11.26
CA ILE A 272 -2.10 -33.20 -11.64
C ILE A 272 -0.94 -34.19 -11.82
N LEU A 273 -0.75 -35.15 -10.91
CA LEU A 273 0.39 -36.06 -10.99
C LEU A 273 0.40 -36.87 -12.31
N PRO A 274 -0.71 -37.50 -12.73
CA PRO A 274 -0.75 -38.22 -14.01
C PRO A 274 -0.45 -37.33 -15.22
N ALA A 275 -0.93 -36.08 -15.20
CA ALA A 275 -0.67 -35.12 -16.27
C ALA A 275 0.82 -34.73 -16.34
N LEU A 276 1.45 -34.45 -15.19
CA LEU A 276 2.87 -34.11 -15.15
C LEU A 276 3.76 -35.29 -15.58
N GLU A 277 3.42 -36.52 -15.18
CA GLU A 277 4.13 -37.75 -15.60
C GLU A 277 4.04 -37.97 -17.11
N LEU A 278 2.85 -37.76 -17.67
CA LEU A 278 2.61 -37.80 -19.11
C LEU A 278 3.49 -36.78 -19.84
N TRP A 279 3.49 -35.52 -19.41
CA TRP A 279 4.23 -34.45 -20.07
C TRP A 279 5.74 -34.56 -19.90
N GLU A 280 6.25 -35.02 -18.74
CA GLU A 280 7.67 -35.33 -18.58
C GLU A 280 8.13 -36.37 -19.60
N ARG A 281 7.36 -37.45 -19.77
CA ARG A 281 7.66 -38.49 -20.74
C ARG A 281 7.63 -37.95 -22.18
N GLU A 282 6.59 -37.18 -22.54
CA GLU A 282 6.49 -36.55 -23.87
C GLU A 282 7.66 -35.60 -24.16
N GLN A 283 8.06 -34.77 -23.20
CA GLN A 283 9.20 -33.86 -23.37
C GLN A 283 10.51 -34.62 -23.59
N LYS A 284 10.71 -35.76 -22.92
CA LYS A 284 11.89 -36.63 -23.13
C LYS A 284 11.86 -37.32 -24.49
N GLU A 285 10.73 -37.92 -24.86
CA GLU A 285 10.55 -38.61 -26.16
C GLU A 285 10.73 -37.67 -27.35
N GLN A 286 10.31 -36.41 -27.21
CA GLN A 286 10.46 -35.37 -28.24
C GLN A 286 11.85 -34.72 -28.25
N GLY A 287 12.72 -35.06 -27.29
CA GLY A 287 14.04 -34.44 -27.16
C GLY A 287 14.01 -32.97 -26.72
N ILE A 288 12.90 -32.51 -26.14
CA ILE A 288 12.78 -31.16 -25.55
C ILE A 288 13.67 -31.05 -24.31
N ILE A 289 13.72 -32.12 -23.50
CA ILE A 289 14.67 -32.27 -22.40
C ILE A 289 15.45 -33.58 -22.56
N PRO A 290 16.71 -33.67 -22.09
CA PRO A 290 17.47 -34.92 -22.13
C PRO A 290 16.77 -36.07 -21.40
N GLU A 291 16.88 -37.29 -21.91
CA GLU A 291 16.23 -38.48 -21.32
C GLU A 291 16.70 -38.75 -19.87
N ASP A 292 17.99 -38.54 -19.62
CA ASP A 292 18.68 -38.69 -18.34
C ASP A 292 18.65 -37.43 -17.46
N TRP A 293 17.97 -36.36 -17.90
CA TRP A 293 17.89 -35.10 -17.17
C TRP A 293 17.35 -35.30 -15.75
N GLN A 294 18.06 -34.71 -14.77
CA GLN A 294 17.70 -34.74 -13.37
C GLN A 294 17.20 -33.36 -12.92
N PRO A 295 16.04 -33.27 -12.23
CA PRO A 295 15.52 -31.96 -11.86
C PRO A 295 16.39 -31.22 -10.85
N ALA A 296 16.83 -30.04 -11.25
CA ALA A 296 17.67 -29.13 -10.50
C ALA A 296 17.27 -27.66 -10.77
N THR A 297 17.85 -26.72 -10.04
CA THR A 297 17.70 -25.29 -10.35
C THR A 297 18.15 -25.04 -11.79
N LEU A 298 17.31 -24.37 -12.57
CA LEU A 298 17.59 -24.04 -13.97
C LEU A 298 18.64 -22.94 -14.07
N ASP A 299 19.42 -22.94 -15.16
CA ASP A 299 20.50 -21.97 -15.38
C ASP A 299 19.97 -20.53 -15.45
N ASP A 300 18.87 -20.32 -16.16
CA ASP A 300 18.21 -19.01 -16.32
C ASP A 300 17.15 -18.73 -15.24
N TYR A 301 17.28 -19.34 -14.04
CA TYR A 301 16.34 -19.12 -12.94
C TYR A 301 16.06 -17.61 -12.74
N PRO A 302 14.77 -17.19 -12.71
CA PRO A 302 13.57 -18.00 -12.50
C PRO A 302 12.88 -18.55 -13.77
N TYR A 303 13.50 -18.43 -14.93
CA TYR A 303 12.86 -18.75 -16.20
C TYR A 303 13.19 -20.17 -16.70
N TYR A 304 12.28 -20.73 -17.51
CA TYR A 304 12.51 -21.98 -18.23
C TYR A 304 13.18 -21.73 -19.59
N PRO A 305 13.90 -22.73 -20.15
CA PRO A 305 14.50 -22.59 -21.48
C PRO A 305 13.46 -22.22 -22.56
N GLY A 306 13.73 -21.16 -23.32
CA GLY A 306 12.85 -20.70 -24.40
C GLY A 306 11.67 -19.81 -23.96
N TRP A 307 11.68 -19.31 -22.72
CA TRP A 307 10.61 -18.45 -22.20
C TRP A 307 10.46 -17.12 -22.96
N GLU A 308 11.56 -16.53 -23.43
CA GLU A 308 11.58 -15.21 -24.05
C GLU A 308 10.94 -15.24 -25.44
N GLU A 309 11.23 -16.27 -26.25
CA GLU A 309 10.60 -16.47 -27.55
C GLU A 309 9.09 -16.64 -27.41
N ARG A 310 8.66 -17.45 -26.43
CA ARG A 310 7.23 -17.64 -26.14
C ARG A 310 6.58 -16.36 -25.65
N TRP A 311 7.26 -15.59 -24.80
CA TRP A 311 6.80 -14.29 -24.34
C TRP A 311 6.59 -13.33 -25.51
N ASN A 312 7.59 -13.19 -26.38
CA ASN A 312 7.54 -12.32 -27.56
C ASN A 312 6.46 -12.73 -28.57
N ALA A 313 6.29 -14.04 -28.80
CA ALA A 313 5.21 -14.57 -29.63
C ALA A 313 3.83 -14.20 -29.07
N ASN A 314 3.65 -14.32 -27.74
CA ASN A 314 2.42 -13.94 -27.06
C ASN A 314 2.14 -12.43 -27.11
N GLN A 315 3.16 -11.57 -27.22
CA GLN A 315 2.94 -10.13 -27.44
C GLN A 315 2.55 -9.83 -28.89
N SER A 316 3.20 -10.49 -29.85
CA SER A 316 2.98 -10.27 -31.30
C SER A 316 1.59 -10.72 -31.78
N LEU A 317 1.07 -11.81 -31.21
CA LEU A 317 -0.31 -12.27 -31.44
C LEU A 317 -1.37 -11.25 -30.92
N LYS A 318 -1.00 -10.36 -30.00
CA LYS A 318 -1.92 -9.34 -29.47
C LYS A 318 -2.01 -8.11 -30.36
N GLU A 319 -0.95 -7.73 -31.07
CA GLU A 319 -0.98 -6.61 -32.01
C GLU A 319 -1.90 -6.88 -33.21
N THR A 320 -1.95 -8.15 -33.65
CA THR A 320 -2.83 -8.60 -34.75
C THR A 320 -4.31 -8.67 -34.35
N HIS A 321 -4.63 -8.96 -33.09
CA HIS A 321 -6.01 -8.93 -32.60
C HIS A 321 -6.48 -7.53 -32.16
N SER A 322 -5.58 -6.65 -31.72
CA SER A 322 -5.90 -5.25 -31.38
C SER A 322 -6.24 -4.42 -32.63
N SER A 323 -5.58 -4.67 -33.76
CA SER A 323 -5.90 -3.98 -35.03
C SER A 323 -7.26 -4.36 -35.62
N ALA A 324 -7.81 -5.51 -35.25
CA ALA A 324 -9.15 -5.96 -35.67
C ALA A 324 -10.30 -5.42 -34.80
N ALA A 325 -10.01 -4.88 -33.60
CA ALA A 325 -11.03 -4.39 -32.66
C ALA A 325 -11.31 -2.87 -32.76
N LEU A 326 -10.60 -2.16 -33.65
CA LEU A 326 -10.82 -0.73 -33.95
C LEU A 326 -11.74 -0.55 -35.17
N GLN A 327 -12.93 -1.13 -35.11
CA GLN A 327 -14.07 -0.65 -35.91
C GLN A 327 -15.19 -0.29 -34.94
N SER A 328 -15.37 1.01 -34.75
CA SER A 328 -16.48 1.60 -34.01
C SER A 328 -17.82 1.14 -34.61
N PRO A 329 -18.81 0.72 -33.80
CA PRO A 329 -20.16 0.55 -34.33
C PRO A 329 -20.78 1.92 -34.64
N ASP A 330 -21.27 2.08 -35.87
CA ASP A 330 -22.04 3.24 -36.32
C ASP A 330 -23.28 3.48 -35.44
N PRO A 331 -23.69 4.75 -35.23
CA PRO A 331 -24.86 5.07 -34.43
C PRO A 331 -26.16 4.66 -35.15
N LEU A 332 -26.93 3.79 -34.52
CA LEU A 332 -28.24 3.35 -34.99
C LEU A 332 -29.22 4.53 -35.16
N THR A 333 -29.66 4.69 -36.39
CA THR A 333 -30.74 5.57 -36.84
C THR A 333 -32.08 5.17 -36.20
N VAL A 334 -32.75 6.12 -35.56
CA VAL A 334 -34.11 5.98 -35.02
C VAL A 334 -35.10 5.98 -36.19
N HIS A 335 -35.75 4.85 -36.45
CA HIS A 335 -36.94 4.80 -37.30
C HIS A 335 -38.20 4.97 -36.46
N GLN A 336 -38.94 6.05 -36.74
CA GLN A 336 -40.34 6.20 -36.36
C GLN A 336 -41.17 5.12 -37.05
N MET A 337 -42.00 4.40 -36.29
CA MET A 337 -43.16 3.70 -36.84
C MET A 337 -44.43 4.18 -36.14
N SER A 338 -45.37 4.51 -37.01
CA SER A 338 -46.67 5.15 -36.85
C SER A 338 -47.70 4.27 -36.16
N ALA A 339 -48.64 4.94 -35.50
CA ALA A 339 -49.84 4.39 -34.90
C ALA A 339 -50.84 3.90 -35.95
N GLU A 340 -51.44 2.74 -35.69
CA GLU A 340 -52.77 2.39 -36.21
C GLU A 340 -53.66 1.92 -35.07
N SER A 341 -54.85 2.52 -35.05
CA SER A 341 -55.96 2.38 -34.13
C SER A 341 -56.94 1.32 -34.61
N THR A 342 -57.50 0.53 -33.70
CA THR A 342 -58.89 0.02 -33.79
C THR A 342 -59.40 -0.38 -32.40
N ASP A 343 -60.28 0.47 -31.84
CA ASP A 343 -61.67 0.20 -31.41
C ASP A 343 -62.13 -1.28 -31.31
N CYS A 344 -63.03 -1.74 -30.42
CA CYS A 344 -63.91 -1.14 -29.41
C CYS A 344 -64.67 -2.28 -28.66
N LYS A 345 -65.42 -1.91 -27.60
CA LYS A 345 -66.53 -2.61 -26.89
C LYS A 345 -66.18 -3.49 -25.67
N ASP A 346 -66.40 -3.01 -24.44
CA ASP A 346 -67.67 -2.81 -23.70
C ASP A 346 -68.14 -4.08 -22.95
N THR A 347 -68.03 -4.09 -21.62
CA THR A 347 -69.19 -3.94 -20.69
C THR A 347 -68.83 -4.24 -19.23
N SER A 348 -69.38 -3.40 -18.34
CA SER A 348 -69.72 -3.61 -16.91
C SER A 348 -68.64 -3.51 -15.81
N SER A 349 -68.74 -2.42 -15.04
CA SER A 349 -68.30 -2.26 -13.64
C SER A 349 -69.31 -2.95 -12.69
N PRO A 350 -69.07 -3.17 -11.37
CA PRO A 350 -68.56 -2.18 -10.40
C PRO A 350 -67.55 -2.67 -9.33
N LYS A 351 -66.88 -1.68 -8.69
CA LYS A 351 -66.44 -1.51 -7.27
C LYS A 351 -66.16 -2.79 -6.44
N ASP A 352 -65.06 -2.96 -5.71
CA ASP A 352 -64.46 -2.07 -4.70
C ASP A 352 -63.01 -2.52 -4.37
N GLU A 353 -62.28 -1.58 -3.78
CA GLU A 353 -61.09 -1.61 -2.91
C GLU A 353 -60.25 -2.90 -2.67
N GLY A 354 -58.92 -2.70 -2.59
CA GLY A 354 -58.10 -3.40 -1.58
C GLY A 354 -56.87 -4.16 -2.05
N HIS A 355 -55.75 -3.44 -2.20
CA HIS A 355 -54.37 -3.82 -1.83
C HIS A 355 -53.64 -5.05 -2.45
N SER A 356 -52.44 -4.72 -2.95
CA SER A 356 -51.14 -5.40 -2.70
C SER A 356 -50.71 -6.60 -3.56
N HIS A 357 -49.84 -6.39 -4.57
CA HIS A 357 -48.40 -6.75 -4.54
C HIS A 357 -47.67 -6.71 -5.92
N LYS A 358 -46.51 -6.01 -5.92
CA LYS A 358 -45.18 -6.36 -6.50
C LYS A 358 -44.98 -6.60 -8.02
N ARG A 359 -44.17 -5.71 -8.64
CA ARG A 359 -42.77 -5.89 -9.20
C ARG A 359 -42.48 -4.75 -10.22
N PRO A 360 -41.23 -4.55 -10.73
CA PRO A 360 -39.94 -4.34 -10.08
C PRO A 360 -39.30 -2.99 -10.50
N LEU A 361 -38.47 -2.36 -9.66
CA LEU A 361 -37.81 -1.07 -9.99
C LEU A 361 -36.29 -1.22 -10.10
N ARG A 362 -35.79 -0.76 -11.25
CA ARG A 362 -34.37 -0.56 -11.60
C ARG A 362 -33.68 0.33 -10.55
N SER A 363 -32.50 -0.08 -10.10
CA SER A 363 -31.67 0.68 -9.16
C SER A 363 -31.06 1.92 -9.83
N ARG A 364 -31.68 3.08 -9.61
CA ARG A 364 -31.03 4.39 -9.67
C ARG A 364 -30.33 4.62 -8.33
N ILE A 365 -29.01 4.84 -8.36
CA ILE A 365 -28.24 5.29 -7.21
C ILE A 365 -28.61 6.75 -6.97
N LEU A 366 -29.16 7.02 -5.78
CA LEU A 366 -29.58 8.34 -5.31
C LEU A 366 -28.37 9.08 -4.73
N ASN A 367 -27.99 10.17 -5.41
CA ASN A 367 -27.35 11.32 -4.76
C ASN A 367 -28.44 12.05 -3.98
N ASN A 368 -28.30 12.09 -2.65
CA ASN A 368 -28.61 13.20 -1.74
C ASN A 368 -28.97 12.64 -0.37
N ASP A 369 -28.24 13.07 0.66
CA ASP A 369 -28.83 13.59 1.88
C ASP A 369 -27.79 14.45 2.60
N ILE A 370 -27.77 15.73 2.20
CA ILE A 370 -27.35 16.85 3.05
C ILE A 370 -28.64 17.54 3.50
N SER A 371 -28.69 17.83 4.80
CA SER A 371 -29.63 18.70 5.52
C SER A 371 -30.83 18.02 6.20
N SER A 372 -30.72 17.84 7.52
CA SER A 372 -31.59 18.57 8.46
C SER A 372 -31.20 18.33 9.92
N HIS A 373 -30.34 19.20 10.47
CA HIS A 373 -30.44 19.59 11.88
C HIS A 373 -30.21 21.10 11.96
N LYS A 374 -31.28 21.85 12.22
CA LYS A 374 -31.26 23.28 12.57
C LYS A 374 -31.42 23.43 14.09
N SER A 375 -30.89 24.56 14.57
CA SER A 375 -30.87 25.12 15.93
C SER A 375 -29.68 24.64 16.76
N SER A 376 -28.79 25.51 17.24
CA SER A 376 -29.02 26.86 17.78
C SER A 376 -28.01 27.91 17.29
N ASN A 377 -28.50 29.16 17.19
CA ASN A 377 -27.72 30.37 16.94
C ASN A 377 -26.44 30.45 17.80
N SER A 378 -25.28 30.43 17.14
CA SER A 378 -24.12 31.22 17.55
C SER A 378 -23.71 32.04 16.34
N SER A 379 -23.59 33.35 16.52
CA SER A 379 -23.09 34.32 15.55
C SER A 379 -22.02 33.72 14.64
N PHE A 380 -22.27 33.74 13.33
CA PHE A 380 -21.19 33.71 12.35
C PHE A 380 -20.34 34.95 12.60
N ASP A 381 -19.33 34.81 13.46
CA ASP A 381 -18.26 35.76 13.54
C ASP A 381 -17.46 35.58 12.25
N SER A 382 -17.64 36.53 11.34
CA SER A 382 -16.81 36.71 10.16
C SER A 382 -15.41 37.08 10.62
N THR A 383 -14.68 36.13 11.19
CA THR A 383 -13.23 36.20 11.27
C THR A 383 -12.73 35.99 9.86
N LEU A 384 -12.68 37.09 9.11
CA LEU A 384 -11.72 37.26 8.03
C LEU A 384 -10.43 36.56 8.49
N SER A 385 -9.95 35.57 7.74
CA SER A 385 -8.61 35.02 7.93
C SER A 385 -7.68 36.23 8.03
N ARG A 386 -7.19 36.53 9.24
CA ARG A 386 -6.22 37.60 9.43
C ARG A 386 -5.05 37.17 8.54
N GLY A 387 -4.73 37.97 7.54
CA GLY A 387 -3.46 37.81 6.84
C GLY A 387 -2.32 37.83 7.87
N LEU A 388 -1.18 37.26 7.51
CA LEU A 388 0.06 37.32 8.32
C LEU A 388 0.64 38.75 8.40
N ASP A 389 -0.21 39.77 8.48
CA ASP A 389 0.14 41.19 8.41
C ASP A 389 0.93 41.65 9.63
N HIS A 390 0.81 40.92 10.75
CA HIS A 390 1.62 41.11 11.95
C HIS A 390 3.06 40.59 11.80
N ILE A 391 3.35 39.76 10.78
CA ILE A 391 4.69 39.28 10.47
C ILE A 391 5.32 40.23 9.43
N ASP A 392 6.59 40.56 9.59
CA ASP A 392 7.30 41.40 8.61
C ASP A 392 7.42 40.70 7.24
N HIS A 393 7.57 41.49 6.18
CA HIS A 393 7.57 40.97 4.80
C HIS A 393 8.67 39.93 4.55
N GLN A 394 9.85 40.07 5.17
CA GLN A 394 10.98 39.18 4.96
C GLN A 394 10.72 37.83 5.63
N SER A 395 10.24 37.85 6.88
CA SER A 395 9.84 36.64 7.60
C SER A 395 8.68 35.91 6.90
N ARG A 396 7.66 36.63 6.41
CA ARG A 396 6.58 36.03 5.59
C ARG A 396 7.11 35.33 4.34
N SER A 397 8.03 35.99 3.61
CA SER A 397 8.65 35.40 2.42
C SER A 397 9.44 34.15 2.76
N LEU A 398 10.14 34.12 3.89
CA LEU A 398 10.91 32.96 4.35
C LEU A 398 10.01 31.80 4.80
N LEU A 399 8.90 32.06 5.50
CA LEU A 399 7.93 31.04 5.88
C LEU A 399 7.27 30.41 4.64
N LYS A 400 6.90 31.23 3.65
CA LYS A 400 6.40 30.74 2.36
C LYS A 400 7.45 29.91 1.62
N TYR A 401 8.69 30.42 1.52
CA TYR A 401 9.80 29.71 0.88
C TYR A 401 10.06 28.37 1.57
N PHE A 402 10.03 28.34 2.90
CA PHE A 402 10.16 27.11 3.66
C PHE A 402 9.08 26.10 3.25
N SER A 403 7.82 26.50 3.28
CA SER A 403 6.67 25.65 2.92
C SER A 403 6.75 25.10 1.49
N GLU A 404 7.21 25.91 0.54
CA GLU A 404 7.18 25.57 -0.90
C GLU A 404 8.46 24.92 -1.42
N LYS A 405 9.61 25.13 -0.77
CA LYS A 405 10.93 24.72 -1.29
C LYS A 405 11.72 23.86 -0.32
N VAL A 406 11.58 24.08 1.00
CA VAL A 406 12.37 23.37 2.00
C VAL A 406 11.59 22.17 2.53
N ALA A 407 10.40 22.37 3.10
CA ALA A 407 9.56 21.29 3.61
C ALA A 407 9.38 20.12 2.63
N PRO A 408 9.13 20.34 1.32
CA PRO A 408 9.00 19.27 0.35
C PRO A 408 10.25 18.41 0.16
N ALA A 409 11.44 18.96 0.42
CA ALA A 409 12.71 18.26 0.31
C ALA A 409 13.08 17.48 1.58
N MET A 410 12.37 17.71 2.70
CA MET A 410 12.66 17.11 4.01
C MET A 410 11.75 15.94 4.36
N GLY A 411 10.61 15.83 3.66
CA GLY A 411 9.81 14.62 3.62
C GLY A 411 10.10 13.86 2.34
N PRO A 412 10.15 12.51 2.34
CA PRO A 412 10.19 11.76 1.09
C PRO A 412 8.88 11.88 0.30
N PHE A 413 7.80 12.34 0.95
CA PHE A 413 6.50 12.59 0.35
C PHE A 413 6.08 14.03 0.66
N ASN A 414 5.53 14.71 -0.35
CA ASN A 414 4.98 16.06 -0.22
C ASN A 414 3.64 16.20 -0.96
N THR A 415 2.92 15.09 -1.12
CA THR A 415 1.65 15.04 -1.86
C THR A 415 0.52 15.67 -1.04
N VAL A 416 0.18 15.05 0.10
CA VAL A 416 -1.03 15.38 0.86
C VAL A 416 -0.71 16.07 2.17
N PHE A 417 0.30 15.57 2.88
CA PHE A 417 0.66 16.01 4.21
C PHE A 417 2.18 16.09 4.35
N ASN A 418 2.66 17.11 5.04
CA ASN A 418 4.06 17.32 5.36
C ASN A 418 4.13 17.83 6.80
N GLY A 419 4.61 17.01 7.75
CA GLY A 419 4.58 17.39 9.17
C GLY A 419 5.35 18.67 9.49
N TYR A 420 6.38 19.04 8.71
CA TYR A 420 7.04 20.33 8.89
C TYR A 420 6.13 21.51 8.52
N ARG A 421 5.38 21.40 7.41
CA ARG A 421 4.45 22.43 6.93
C ARG A 421 3.13 22.44 7.68
N ASP A 422 2.60 21.27 8.00
CA ASP A 422 1.21 21.10 8.42
C ASP A 422 1.07 20.94 9.95
N LEU A 423 2.16 20.59 10.67
CA LEU A 423 2.16 20.49 12.14
C LEU A 423 3.07 21.53 12.79
N ILE A 424 4.32 21.66 12.33
CA ILE A 424 5.29 22.52 13.00
C ILE A 424 5.15 23.99 12.56
N LEU A 425 4.98 24.27 11.26
CA LEU A 425 4.91 25.65 10.75
C LEU A 425 3.80 26.49 11.41
N PRO A 426 2.57 25.97 11.65
CA PRO A 426 1.53 26.73 12.35
C PRO A 426 1.92 27.13 13.79
N MET A 427 2.87 26.44 14.43
CA MET A 427 3.35 26.79 15.77
C MET A 427 4.11 28.12 15.78
N THR A 428 4.60 28.59 14.64
CA THR A 428 5.30 29.88 14.55
C THR A 428 4.43 31.07 14.92
N GLU A 429 3.11 30.95 14.79
CA GLU A 429 2.13 31.95 15.22
C GLU A 429 1.99 32.01 16.75
N GLN A 430 2.21 30.88 17.41
CA GLN A 430 1.98 30.71 18.85
C GLN A 430 3.26 30.89 19.67
N ASP A 431 4.41 30.61 19.04
CA ASP A 431 5.68 30.51 19.73
C ASP A 431 6.85 31.03 18.90
N GLU A 432 7.35 32.20 19.33
CA GLU A 432 8.51 32.90 18.79
C GLU A 432 9.81 32.06 18.78
N THR A 433 9.90 31.03 19.62
CA THR A 433 11.07 30.13 19.69
C THR A 433 11.19 29.24 18.46
N VAL A 434 10.06 28.96 17.80
CA VAL A 434 9.97 28.15 16.57
C VAL A 434 10.36 28.98 15.33
N LYS A 435 11.02 30.13 15.50
CA LYS A 435 11.65 30.90 14.40
C LYS A 435 12.86 30.20 13.76
N SER A 436 13.23 29.01 14.23
CA SER A 436 14.21 28.15 13.54
C SER A 436 13.84 27.88 12.08
N PHE A 437 12.55 27.90 11.70
CA PHE A 437 12.14 27.88 10.29
C PHE A 437 12.81 28.95 9.43
N LEU A 438 12.95 30.17 9.97
CA LEU A 438 13.58 31.28 9.27
C LEU A 438 15.08 31.00 9.09
N ALA A 439 15.73 30.37 10.07
CA ALA A 439 17.12 29.93 9.97
C ALA A 439 17.27 28.85 8.90
N THR A 440 16.42 27.81 8.94
CA THR A 440 16.44 26.71 7.97
C THR A 440 16.20 27.22 6.54
N ALA A 441 15.22 28.09 6.33
CA ALA A 441 14.91 28.68 5.03
C ALA A 441 16.05 29.55 4.50
N ALA A 442 16.58 30.47 5.32
CA ALA A 442 17.70 31.32 4.95
C ALA A 442 18.96 30.50 4.67
N SER A 443 19.23 29.45 5.45
CA SER A 443 20.33 28.52 5.23
C SER A 443 20.20 27.77 3.90
N HIS A 444 19.01 27.29 3.56
CA HIS A 444 18.75 26.65 2.26
C HIS A 444 18.97 27.61 1.08
N ILE A 445 18.46 28.86 1.18
CA ILE A 445 18.71 29.90 0.17
C ILE A 445 20.23 30.17 0.05
N SER A 446 20.94 30.17 1.18
CA SER A 446 22.37 30.47 1.23
C SER A 446 23.28 29.50 0.47
N LEU A 447 22.78 28.31 0.14
CA LEU A 447 23.47 27.33 -0.72
C LEU A 447 23.70 27.87 -2.14
N LYS A 448 22.79 28.72 -2.62
CA LYS A 448 22.89 29.37 -3.94
C LYS A 448 23.24 30.86 -3.84
N HIS A 449 22.95 31.49 -2.70
CA HIS A 449 23.03 32.94 -2.49
C HIS A 449 23.75 33.26 -1.17
N CYS A 450 25.09 33.33 -1.21
CA CYS A 450 25.93 33.37 0.00
C CYS A 450 25.68 34.59 0.90
N GLU A 451 25.09 35.66 0.39
CA GLU A 451 24.69 36.87 1.12
C GLU A 451 23.63 36.60 2.21
N TRP A 452 22.94 35.44 2.16
CA TRP A 452 21.97 35.03 3.17
C TRP A 452 22.58 34.38 4.41
N LYS A 453 23.87 34.00 4.37
CA LYS A 453 24.56 33.36 5.51
C LYS A 453 24.50 34.16 6.82
N PRO A 454 24.73 35.50 6.83
CA PRO A 454 24.64 36.29 8.06
C PRO A 454 23.22 36.28 8.64
N LEU A 455 22.20 36.32 7.78
CA LEU A 455 20.80 36.30 8.19
C LEU A 455 20.39 34.94 8.77
N ALA A 456 20.81 33.85 8.13
CA ALA A 456 20.60 32.50 8.65
C ALA A 456 21.22 32.33 10.04
N SER A 457 22.47 32.78 10.21
CA SER A 457 23.17 32.76 11.50
C SER A 457 22.43 33.57 12.57
N LYS A 458 21.90 34.75 12.22
CA LYS A 458 21.10 35.59 13.12
C LYS A 458 19.87 34.83 13.64
N TYR A 459 19.10 34.18 12.76
CA TYR A 459 17.93 33.41 13.16
C TYR A 459 18.29 32.17 13.98
N ARG A 460 19.36 31.46 13.61
CA ARG A 460 19.87 30.30 14.38
C ARG A 460 20.24 30.69 15.82
N MET A 461 20.98 31.79 15.99
CA MET A 461 21.32 32.31 17.31
C MET A 461 20.09 32.76 18.10
N ALA A 462 19.04 33.27 17.44
CA ALA A 462 17.78 33.59 18.11
C ALA A 462 17.08 32.31 18.63
N ALA A 463 17.01 31.26 17.80
CA ALA A 463 16.43 29.97 18.20
C ALA A 463 17.18 29.33 19.37
N ILE A 464 18.52 29.29 19.32
CA ILE A 464 19.35 28.76 20.42
C ILE A 464 19.17 29.57 21.71
N ARG A 465 19.10 30.91 21.62
CA ARG A 465 18.83 31.75 22.79
C ARG A 465 17.45 31.46 23.40
N GLY A 466 16.43 31.29 22.57
CA GLY A 466 15.09 30.92 23.04
C GLY A 466 15.08 29.56 23.75
N LEU A 467 15.76 28.54 23.20
CA LEU A 467 15.94 27.24 23.85
C LEU A 467 16.63 27.37 25.23
N ASN A 468 17.70 28.17 25.32
CA ASN A 468 18.40 28.39 26.58
C ASN A 468 17.51 29.08 27.63
N GLN A 469 16.75 30.10 27.23
CA GLN A 469 15.82 30.78 28.14
C GLN A 469 14.74 29.84 28.70
N ARG A 470 14.22 28.95 27.85
CA ARG A 470 13.25 27.93 28.26
C ARG A 470 13.86 26.88 29.18
N SER A 471 15.10 26.48 28.95
CA SER A 471 15.79 25.50 29.81
C SER A 471 15.96 26.00 31.25
N THR A 472 15.98 27.32 31.45
CA THR A 472 16.11 27.96 32.76
C THR A 472 14.77 28.35 33.40
N ALA A 473 13.65 28.19 32.68
CA ALA A 473 12.33 28.55 33.18
C ALA A 473 11.73 27.41 34.01
N GLU A 474 11.25 27.71 35.22
CA GLU A 474 10.46 26.77 36.03
C GLU A 474 9.06 26.63 35.42
N TYR A 475 8.74 25.46 34.87
CA TYR A 475 7.41 25.16 34.36
C TYR A 475 6.55 24.48 35.44
N PRO A 476 5.42 25.07 35.87
CA PRO A 476 4.63 24.54 36.99
C PRO A 476 3.79 23.28 36.70
N ASN A 477 3.85 22.69 35.50
CA ASN A 477 3.08 21.49 35.16
C ASN A 477 3.79 20.68 34.07
N LYS A 478 3.80 19.34 34.24
CA LYS A 478 4.40 18.29 33.40
C LYS A 478 3.78 18.17 31.99
N LEU A 479 3.64 19.26 31.23
CA LEU A 479 3.30 19.19 29.80
C LEU A 479 4.58 19.21 28.95
N ILE A 480 4.59 18.43 27.87
CA ILE A 480 5.73 18.31 26.95
C ILE A 480 5.92 19.64 26.20
N ASP A 481 7.13 20.20 26.23
CA ASP A 481 7.48 21.41 25.48
C ASP A 481 7.79 21.07 24.01
N TYR A 482 6.71 20.89 23.24
CA TYR A 482 6.76 20.61 21.80
C TYR A 482 7.44 21.71 20.98
N SER A 483 7.42 22.96 21.45
CA SER A 483 8.10 24.06 20.78
C SER A 483 9.61 23.92 20.86
N SER A 484 10.15 23.55 22.02
CA SER A 484 11.58 23.24 22.16
C SER A 484 11.98 22.06 21.30
N LEU A 485 11.19 20.98 21.31
CA LEU A 485 11.48 19.79 20.51
C LEU A 485 11.44 20.08 19.00
N SER A 486 10.42 20.80 18.55
CA SER A 486 10.29 21.28 17.16
C SER A 486 11.47 22.16 16.74
N THR A 487 11.90 23.06 17.63
CA THR A 487 13.04 23.93 17.39
C THR A 487 14.33 23.12 17.24
N MET A 488 14.57 22.13 18.11
CA MET A 488 15.72 21.23 18.02
C MET A 488 15.72 20.41 16.72
N VAL A 489 14.57 19.86 16.32
CA VAL A 489 14.42 19.14 15.05
C VAL A 489 14.74 20.04 13.85
N LEU A 490 14.23 21.27 13.82
CA LEU A 490 14.51 22.23 12.74
C LEU A 490 15.96 22.70 12.69
N LEU A 491 16.63 22.81 13.84
CA LEU A 491 18.07 23.10 13.91
C LEU A 491 18.91 21.92 13.39
N LEU A 492 18.53 20.67 13.69
CA LEU A 492 19.16 19.48 13.13
C LEU A 492 19.03 19.43 11.61
N VAL A 493 17.82 19.66 11.12
CA VAL A 493 17.53 19.80 9.69
C VAL A 493 18.40 20.88 9.06
N GLU A 494 18.52 22.05 9.69
CA GLU A 494 19.38 23.13 9.18
C GLU A 494 20.84 22.68 9.09
N GLN A 495 21.37 21.98 10.10
CA GLN A 495 22.72 21.41 10.06
C GLN A 495 22.89 20.42 8.91
N MET A 496 21.86 19.61 8.61
CA MET A 496 21.90 18.71 7.45
C MET A 496 21.97 19.47 6.13
N ILE A 497 21.17 20.54 5.97
CA ILE A 497 21.14 21.37 4.75
C ILE A 497 22.51 21.98 4.47
N ILE A 498 23.19 22.47 5.51
CA ILE A 498 24.49 23.16 5.38
C ILE A 498 25.69 22.22 5.55
N VAL A 499 25.47 20.92 5.77
CA VAL A 499 26.51 19.93 6.12
C VAL A 499 27.37 20.43 7.30
N GLY A 500 26.71 20.88 8.35
CA GLY A 500 27.33 21.47 9.53
C GLY A 500 27.89 20.45 10.51
N THR A 501 28.91 20.86 11.27
CA THR A 501 29.63 20.00 12.23
C THR A 501 28.87 19.78 13.54
N ASP A 502 27.86 20.62 13.83
CA ASP A 502 27.19 20.65 15.13
C ASP A 502 26.03 19.64 15.23
N PHE A 503 25.79 18.85 14.17
CA PHE A 503 24.71 17.87 14.11
C PHE A 503 24.72 16.91 15.31
N HIS A 504 25.89 16.33 15.63
CA HIS A 504 26.02 15.38 16.74
C HIS A 504 25.78 16.02 18.11
N ILE A 505 26.13 17.31 18.26
CA ILE A 505 25.92 18.06 19.50
C ILE A 505 24.43 18.29 19.72
N LEU A 506 23.72 18.78 18.69
CA LEU A 506 22.28 18.99 18.73
C LEU A 506 21.51 17.69 18.94
N LEU A 507 21.94 16.59 18.30
CA LEU A 507 21.32 15.28 18.47
C LEU A 507 21.46 14.78 19.91
N ARG A 508 22.63 14.98 20.53
CA ARG A 508 22.86 14.64 21.94
C ARG A 508 22.01 15.51 22.88
N MET A 509 21.95 16.82 22.63
CA MET A 509 21.08 17.72 23.41
C MET A 509 19.62 17.30 23.35
N MET A 510 19.13 16.94 22.16
CA MET A 510 17.76 16.48 21.96
C MET A 510 17.49 15.17 22.71
N LYS A 511 18.41 14.19 22.67
CA LYS A 511 18.29 12.95 23.45
C LYS A 511 18.21 13.22 24.95
N SER A 512 19.10 14.06 25.49
CA SER A 512 19.09 14.44 26.90
C SER A 512 17.82 15.21 27.31
N PHE A 513 17.27 16.04 26.42
CA PHE A 513 16.00 16.73 26.65
C PHE A 513 14.82 15.76 26.75
N ILE A 514 14.77 14.74 25.89
CA ILE A 514 13.71 13.71 25.93
C ILE A 514 13.81 12.90 27.24
N GLU A 515 15.03 12.53 27.63
CA GLU A 515 15.28 11.81 28.90
C GLU A 515 14.86 12.65 30.13
N SER A 516 15.15 13.96 30.14
CA SER A 516 14.82 14.84 31.27
C SER A 516 13.32 15.08 31.45
N GLN A 517 12.55 15.02 30.37
CA GLN A 517 11.09 15.18 30.40
C GLN A 517 10.34 13.93 30.91
N GLN A 518 11.03 12.87 31.37
CA GLN A 518 10.43 11.57 31.77
C GLN A 518 9.46 11.02 30.72
N CYS A 519 9.79 11.21 29.45
CA CYS A 519 8.88 11.02 28.33
C CYS A 519 8.88 9.59 27.76
N SER A 520 8.60 8.59 28.61
CA SER A 520 8.35 7.23 28.11
C SER A 520 7.09 7.16 27.23
N ASP A 521 6.13 8.06 27.44
CA ASP A 521 4.80 8.06 26.79
C ASP A 521 4.63 9.12 25.69
N LEU A 522 5.73 9.71 25.18
CA LEU A 522 5.73 10.84 24.22
C LEU A 522 4.99 10.59 22.88
N ALA A 523 4.46 9.38 22.64
CA ALA A 523 4.38 8.83 21.30
C ALA A 523 2.98 8.67 20.66
N GLU A 524 1.86 8.67 21.37
CA GLU A 524 0.65 8.05 20.76
C GLU A 524 -0.67 8.83 20.80
N THR A 525 -0.75 9.99 21.44
CA THR A 525 -2.05 10.69 21.58
C THR A 525 -2.25 11.88 20.64
N GLU A 526 -1.18 12.56 20.20
CA GLU A 526 -1.29 13.77 19.36
C GLU A 526 -0.38 13.73 18.12
N PRO A 527 -0.88 14.13 16.92
CA PRO A 527 -0.14 14.04 15.65
C PRO A 527 1.24 14.70 15.65
N LEU A 528 1.41 15.82 16.37
CA LEU A 528 2.68 16.55 16.48
C LEU A 528 3.74 15.75 17.23
N GLY A 529 3.37 15.16 18.37
CA GLY A 529 4.29 14.33 19.17
C GLY A 529 4.76 13.12 18.38
N THR A 530 3.85 12.41 17.72
CA THR A 530 4.18 11.27 16.86
C THR A 530 5.12 11.66 15.72
N PHE A 531 4.85 12.78 15.03
CA PHE A 531 5.70 13.27 13.94
C PHE A 531 7.12 13.64 14.41
N LEU A 532 7.24 14.37 15.52
CA LEU A 532 8.53 14.77 16.08
C LEU A 532 9.35 13.56 16.49
N MET A 533 8.73 12.60 17.19
CA MET A 533 9.39 11.35 17.59
C MET A 533 9.85 10.51 16.40
N GLN A 534 9.12 10.51 15.29
CA GLN A 534 9.59 9.89 14.05
C GLN A 534 10.84 10.58 13.50
N GLN A 535 10.88 11.92 13.47
CA GLN A 535 12.08 12.62 13.00
C GLN A 535 13.29 12.32 13.90
N ILE A 536 13.08 12.29 15.21
CA ILE A 536 14.12 11.93 16.19
C ILE A 536 14.66 10.52 15.95
N ARG A 537 13.76 9.55 15.71
CA ARG A 537 14.13 8.16 15.41
C ARG A 537 14.89 8.03 14.09
N LYS A 538 14.63 8.88 13.09
CA LYS A 538 15.41 8.91 11.83
C LYS A 538 16.84 9.38 12.04
N TYR A 539 17.05 10.31 12.97
CA TYR A 539 18.38 10.87 13.24
C TYR A 539 19.19 10.06 14.25
N SER A 540 18.56 9.09 14.91
CA SER A 540 19.17 8.21 15.92
C SER A 540 19.70 6.94 15.30
#